data_AF-X0SXM7-F1
#
_entry.id   AF-X0SXM7-F1
#
_cell.length_a   1.000
_cell.length_b   1.000
_cell.length_c   1.000
_cell.angle_alpha   90.00
_cell.angle_beta   90.00
_cell.angle_gamma   90.00
#
_symmetry.space_group_name_H-M   'P 1'
#
loop_
_entity.id
_entity.type
_entity.pdbx_description
1 polymer ?
#
loop_
_entity_poly.entity_id
_entity_poly.type
_entity_poly.pdbx_seq_one_letter_code
_entity_poly.pdbx_strand_id
1 'polypeptide(L)'
;MTYLAVPIAAKNLDQAKQQIKAARTAGAEMLELRTDYLENLSVDLVKNLIAKAKSATKRPLPIIVTCRDARQGGAVDYPLQLRINVLTSALKAGVEFIDFEYENFLSTENREKIEVALSQSSKGRL
;
A
#
# COMPACT_ATOMS: atom_id res chain seq x y z
N MET A 1 11.97 9.15 15.82
CA MET A 1 10.86 10.06 15.47
C MET A 1 9.66 9.20 15.14
N THR A 2 8.51 9.50 15.72
CA THR A 2 7.26 8.74 15.53
C THR A 2 6.44 9.41 14.43
N TYR A 3 5.76 8.64 13.59
CA TYR A 3 4.85 9.16 12.56
C TYR A 3 3.41 8.80 12.91
N LEU A 4 2.48 9.75 12.73
CA LEU A 4 1.04 9.48 12.70
C LEU A 4 0.62 9.00 11.29
N ALA A 5 0.51 7.69 11.13
CA ALA A 5 -0.01 7.07 9.92
C ALA A 5 -1.55 6.97 9.96
N VAL A 6 -2.22 7.48 8.92
CA VAL A 6 -3.69 7.43 8.82
C VAL A 6 -4.12 6.42 7.75
N PRO A 7 -5.01 5.47 8.07
CA PRO A 7 -5.50 4.49 7.11
C PRO A 7 -6.47 5.10 6.11
N ILE A 8 -6.28 4.76 4.84
CA ILE A 8 -7.14 5.09 3.71
C ILE A 8 -7.87 3.81 3.30
N ALA A 9 -9.01 3.58 3.93
CA ALA A 9 -9.91 2.45 3.69
C ALA A 9 -10.99 2.84 2.68
N ALA A 10 -10.59 2.93 1.41
CA ALA A 10 -11.45 3.37 0.32
C ALA A 10 -11.79 2.21 -0.63
N LYS A 11 -13.02 2.21 -1.14
CA LYS A 11 -13.52 1.25 -2.12
C LYS A 11 -13.08 1.55 -3.54
N ASN A 12 -12.80 2.81 -3.86
CA ASN A 12 -12.40 3.27 -5.18
C ASN A 12 -11.53 4.54 -5.10
N LEU A 13 -11.03 4.99 -6.27
CA LEU A 13 -10.10 6.12 -6.36
C LEU A 13 -10.70 7.45 -5.91
N ASP A 14 -12.00 7.67 -6.10
CA ASP A 14 -12.65 8.93 -5.72
C ASP A 14 -12.82 9.03 -4.21
N GLN A 15 -13.26 7.96 -3.57
CA GLN A 15 -13.30 7.87 -2.11
C GLN A 15 -11.89 8.00 -1.52
N ALA A 16 -10.89 7.35 -2.12
CA ALA A 16 -9.51 7.44 -1.68
C ALA A 16 -8.99 8.88 -1.75
N LYS A 17 -9.28 9.60 -2.83
CA LYS A 17 -8.92 11.02 -2.99
C LYS A 17 -9.52 11.89 -1.88
N GLN A 18 -10.78 11.67 -1.53
CA GLN A 18 -11.45 12.40 -0.45
C GLN A 18 -10.83 12.10 0.91
N GLN A 19 -10.60 10.81 1.22
CA GLN A 19 -9.99 10.39 2.48
C GLN A 19 -8.55 10.89 2.62
N ILE A 20 -7.73 10.81 1.56
CA ILE A 20 -6.35 11.33 1.57
C ILE A 20 -6.36 12.83 1.84
N LYS A 21 -7.26 13.59 1.19
CA LYS A 21 -7.38 15.03 1.45
C LYS A 21 -7.72 15.30 2.92
N ALA A 22 -8.71 14.58 3.46
CA ALA A 22 -9.14 14.73 4.85
C ALA A 22 -8.02 14.37 5.84
N ALA A 23 -7.36 13.22 5.66
CA ALA A 23 -6.24 12.77 6.49
C ALA A 23 -5.11 13.81 6.53
N ARG A 24 -4.74 14.36 5.37
CA ARG A 24 -3.73 15.41 5.29
C ARG A 24 -4.15 16.70 5.99
N THR A 25 -5.39 17.14 5.80
CA THR A 25 -5.93 18.33 6.48
C THR A 25 -5.95 18.14 8.00
N ALA A 26 -6.16 16.92 8.48
CA ALA A 26 -6.13 16.57 9.89
C ALA A 26 -4.71 16.36 10.46
N GLY A 27 -3.66 16.54 9.65
CA GLY A 27 -2.27 16.46 10.12
C GLY A 27 -1.61 15.08 10.02
N ALA A 28 -2.10 14.18 9.15
CA ALA A 28 -1.42 12.92 8.87
C ALA A 28 0.04 13.17 8.44
N GLU A 29 0.97 12.38 8.99
CA GLU A 29 2.39 12.44 8.66
C GLU A 29 2.80 11.31 7.71
N MET A 30 1.98 10.26 7.61
CA MET A 30 2.10 9.13 6.71
C MET A 30 0.70 8.65 6.30
N LEU A 31 0.60 8.04 5.12
CA LEU A 31 -0.64 7.41 4.65
C LEU A 31 -0.47 5.89 4.64
N GLU A 32 -1.41 5.16 5.24
CA GLU A 32 -1.56 3.73 5.00
C GLU A 32 -2.62 3.51 3.93
N LEU A 33 -2.23 3.01 2.76
CA LEU A 33 -3.17 2.64 1.71
C LEU A 33 -3.64 1.20 1.95
N ARG A 34 -4.84 1.05 2.51
CA ARG A 34 -5.49 -0.23 2.76
C ARG A 34 -6.13 -0.77 1.49
N THR A 35 -5.33 -1.40 0.64
CA THR A 35 -5.75 -1.90 -0.68
C THR A 35 -6.73 -3.06 -0.60
N ASP A 36 -6.81 -3.75 0.53
CA ASP A 36 -7.82 -4.78 0.82
C ASP A 36 -9.26 -4.23 0.85
N TYR A 37 -9.46 -2.92 0.99
CA TYR A 37 -10.78 -2.27 0.91
C TYR A 37 -11.20 -1.90 -0.52
N LEU A 38 -10.26 -1.86 -1.48
CA LEU A 38 -10.58 -1.48 -2.85
C LEU A 38 -11.44 -2.56 -3.49
N GLU A 39 -12.49 -2.15 -4.19
CA GLU A 39 -13.30 -3.06 -5.02
C GLU A 39 -12.58 -3.33 -6.35
N ASN A 40 -12.64 -4.58 -6.83
CA ASN A 40 -11.98 -5.02 -8.06
C ASN A 40 -10.46 -4.71 -8.07
N LEU A 41 -9.77 -5.08 -7.00
CA LEU A 41 -8.34 -4.82 -6.83
C LEU A 41 -7.52 -5.31 -8.03
N SER A 42 -6.66 -4.43 -8.52
CA SER A 42 -5.69 -4.73 -9.57
C SER A 42 -4.39 -3.95 -9.36
N VAL A 43 -3.32 -4.41 -10.00
CA VAL A 43 -2.02 -3.73 -9.96
C VAL A 43 -2.13 -2.30 -10.50
N ASP A 44 -2.87 -2.08 -11.58
CA ASP A 44 -3.00 -0.75 -12.19
C ASP A 44 -3.85 0.19 -11.34
N LEU A 45 -4.88 -0.33 -10.67
CA LEU A 45 -5.66 0.44 -9.70
C LEU A 45 -4.75 0.97 -8.57
N VAL A 46 -3.87 0.11 -8.03
CA VAL A 46 -2.95 0.48 -6.95
C VAL A 46 -1.90 1.50 -7.43
N LYS A 47 -1.34 1.32 -8.63
CA LYS A 47 -0.43 2.32 -9.23
C LYS A 47 -1.10 3.68 -9.37
N ASN A 48 -2.35 3.71 -9.86
CA ASN A 48 -3.13 4.93 -10.00
C ASN A 48 -3.43 5.59 -8.65
N LEU A 49 -3.73 4.78 -7.62
CA LEU A 49 -3.93 5.27 -6.26
C LEU A 49 -2.65 5.91 -5.70
N ILE A 50 -1.50 5.24 -5.83
CA ILE A 50 -0.20 5.76 -5.37
C ILE A 50 0.13 7.07 -6.11
N ALA A 51 -0.08 7.12 -7.42
CA ALA A 51 0.14 8.33 -8.22
C ALA A 51 -0.74 9.50 -7.75
N LYS A 52 -2.03 9.26 -7.45
CA LYS A 52 -2.94 10.27 -6.88
C LYS A 52 -2.50 10.71 -5.49
N ALA A 53 -2.07 9.79 -4.62
CA ALA A 53 -1.61 10.11 -3.27
C ALA A 53 -0.36 11.00 -3.31
N LYS A 54 0.60 10.68 -4.19
CA LYS A 54 1.84 11.46 -4.35
C LYS A 54 1.63 12.81 -5.02
N SER A 55 0.77 12.87 -6.04
CA SER A 55 0.51 14.12 -6.77
C SER A 55 -0.43 15.09 -6.05
N ALA A 56 -1.04 14.68 -4.93
CA ALA A 56 -2.00 15.51 -4.20
C ALA A 56 -1.40 16.85 -3.72
N THR A 57 -0.07 16.95 -3.53
CA THR A 57 0.61 18.19 -3.12
C THR A 57 2.07 18.23 -3.59
N LYS A 58 2.71 19.41 -3.46
CA LYS A 58 4.15 19.61 -3.70
C LYS A 58 5.06 18.79 -2.77
N ARG A 59 4.59 18.41 -1.58
CA ARG A 59 5.33 17.59 -0.61
C ARG A 59 4.51 16.34 -0.26
N PRO A 60 4.73 15.23 -0.98
CA PRO A 60 4.02 13.98 -0.71
C PRO A 60 4.36 13.47 0.69
N LEU A 61 3.36 12.88 1.36
CA LEU A 61 3.59 12.12 2.58
C LEU A 61 4.19 10.76 2.22
N PRO A 62 5.04 10.17 3.08
CA PRO A 62 5.42 8.77 2.98
C PRO A 62 4.18 7.87 2.92
N ILE A 63 4.30 6.76 2.20
CA ILE A 63 3.22 5.81 2.00
C ILE A 63 3.66 4.42 2.47
N ILE A 64 2.80 3.78 3.27
CA ILE A 64 2.79 2.32 3.46
C ILE A 64 1.61 1.73 2.69
N VAL A 65 1.87 0.68 1.90
CA VAL A 65 0.81 -0.06 1.20
C VAL A 65 0.56 -1.37 1.92
N THR A 66 -0.69 -1.59 2.31
CA THR A 66 -1.13 -2.78 3.05
C THR A 66 -2.20 -3.49 2.25
N CYS A 67 -2.06 -4.81 2.08
CA CYS A 67 -3.08 -5.69 1.50
C CYS A 67 -3.36 -6.83 2.48
N ARG A 68 -4.12 -6.51 3.54
CA ARG A 68 -4.36 -7.40 4.68
C ARG A 68 -5.21 -8.61 4.26
N ASP A 69 -4.80 -9.81 4.65
CA ASP A 69 -5.55 -11.05 4.49
C ASP A 69 -6.84 -11.01 5.31
N ALA A 70 -7.94 -11.55 4.78
CA ALA A 70 -9.19 -11.66 5.53
C ALA A 70 -9.02 -12.46 6.84
N ARG A 71 -8.13 -13.47 6.84
CA ARG A 71 -7.78 -14.27 8.03
C ARG A 71 -7.05 -13.46 9.12
N GLN A 72 -6.50 -12.30 8.76
CA GLN A 72 -5.85 -11.35 9.67
C GLN A 72 -6.66 -10.04 9.81
N GLY A 73 -7.95 -10.05 9.48
CA GLY A 73 -8.84 -8.89 9.62
C GLY A 73 -8.85 -7.93 8.42
N GLY A 74 -8.47 -8.41 7.23
CA GLY A 74 -8.63 -7.70 5.95
C GLY A 74 -10.10 -7.61 5.52
N ALA A 75 -10.43 -6.62 4.69
CA ALA A 75 -11.82 -6.36 4.28
C ALA A 75 -12.33 -7.29 3.18
N VAL A 76 -11.57 -7.45 2.10
CA VAL A 76 -11.92 -8.34 0.97
C VAL A 76 -10.89 -9.46 0.86
N ASP A 77 -11.37 -10.70 0.74
CA ASP A 77 -10.53 -11.89 0.63
C ASP A 77 -9.94 -12.05 -0.78
N TYR A 78 -8.84 -11.33 -1.03
CA TYR A 78 -8.12 -11.40 -2.30
C TYR A 78 -7.13 -12.57 -2.34
N PRO A 79 -6.99 -13.25 -3.50
CA PRO A 79 -6.01 -14.33 -3.65
C PRO A 79 -4.59 -13.87 -3.32
N LEU A 80 -3.83 -14.72 -2.61
CA LEU A 80 -2.45 -14.42 -2.17
C LEU A 80 -1.56 -13.84 -3.28
N GLN A 81 -1.56 -14.46 -4.47
CA GLN A 81 -0.73 -13.99 -5.59
C GLN A 81 -1.10 -12.56 -6.03
N LEU A 82 -2.38 -12.19 -6.01
CA LEU A 82 -2.80 -10.82 -6.30
C LEU A 82 -2.26 -9.85 -5.24
N ARG A 83 -2.35 -10.22 -3.95
CA ARG A 83 -1.83 -9.40 -2.83
C ARG A 83 -0.32 -9.17 -2.99
N ILE A 84 0.46 -10.22 -3.27
CA ILE A 84 1.91 -10.13 -3.52
C ILE A 84 2.21 -9.24 -4.73
N ASN A 85 1.48 -9.42 -5.84
CA ASN A 85 1.67 -8.63 -7.05
C ASN A 85 1.38 -7.14 -6.83
N VAL A 86 0.37 -6.82 -6.02
CA VAL A 86 0.03 -5.46 -5.61
C VAL A 86 1.17 -4.84 -4.79
N LEU A 87 1.67 -5.53 -3.77
CA LEU A 87 2.72 -5.01 -2.89
C LEU A 87 4.06 -4.84 -3.62
N THR A 88 4.47 -5.82 -4.42
CA THR A 88 5.69 -5.71 -5.25
C THR A 88 5.58 -4.61 -6.30
N SER A 89 4.39 -4.40 -6.88
CA SER A 89 4.16 -3.29 -7.82
C SER A 89 4.13 -1.94 -7.12
N ALA A 90 3.69 -1.86 -5.87
CA ALA A 90 3.76 -0.64 -5.08
C ALA A 90 5.21 -0.20 -4.84
N LEU A 91 6.12 -1.14 -4.51
CA LEU A 91 7.55 -0.86 -4.41
C LEU A 91 8.13 -0.31 -5.71
N LYS A 92 7.75 -0.88 -6.87
CA LYS A 92 8.14 -0.37 -8.19
C LYS A 92 7.55 1.01 -8.49
N ALA A 93 6.37 1.33 -7.95
CA ALA A 93 5.78 2.68 -7.98
C ALA A 93 6.44 3.65 -6.96
N GLY A 94 7.47 3.19 -6.25
CA GLY A 94 8.36 3.97 -5.41
C GLY A 94 7.76 4.36 -4.05
N VAL A 95 6.84 3.56 -3.49
CA VAL A 95 6.39 3.77 -2.10
C VAL A 95 7.53 3.48 -1.13
N GLU A 96 7.47 4.11 0.04
CA GLU A 96 8.50 3.96 1.06
C GLU A 96 8.37 2.62 1.80
N PHE A 97 7.14 2.16 2.04
CA PHE A 97 6.88 0.96 2.84
C PHE A 97 5.81 0.07 2.21
N ILE A 98 5.90 -1.23 2.47
CA ILE A 98 4.81 -2.19 2.27
C ILE A 98 4.60 -2.99 3.55
N ASP A 99 3.36 -3.32 3.89
CA ASP A 99 3.05 -4.30 4.93
C ASP A 99 2.98 -5.68 4.27
N PHE A 100 3.93 -6.55 4.61
CA PHE A 100 3.99 -7.92 4.13
C PHE A 100 3.91 -8.89 5.30
N GLU A 101 2.82 -9.65 5.35
CA GLU A 101 2.51 -10.52 6.48
C GLU A 101 3.58 -11.59 6.70
N TYR A 102 4.01 -11.75 7.95
CA TYR A 102 5.09 -12.65 8.33
C TYR A 102 4.88 -14.09 7.87
N GLU A 103 3.65 -14.62 7.96
CA GLU A 103 3.31 -15.96 7.50
C GLU A 103 3.64 -16.18 6.02
N ASN A 104 3.37 -15.17 5.17
CA ASN A 104 3.70 -15.24 3.74
C ASN A 104 5.21 -15.12 3.51
N PHE A 105 5.93 -14.40 4.38
CA PHE A 105 7.38 -14.21 4.31
C PHE A 105 8.17 -15.48 4.65
N LEU A 106 7.56 -16.44 5.36
CA LEU A 106 8.19 -17.73 5.66
C LEU A 106 8.38 -18.61 4.41
N SER A 107 7.59 -18.39 3.35
CA SER A 107 7.80 -19.07 2.07
C SER A 107 9.01 -18.49 1.33
N THR A 108 9.97 -19.35 0.99
CA THR A 108 11.17 -18.97 0.21
C THR A 108 10.80 -18.24 -1.08
N GLU A 109 9.82 -18.75 -1.83
CA GLU A 109 9.38 -18.17 -3.10
C GLU A 109 8.85 -16.74 -2.91
N ASN A 110 8.04 -16.52 -1.88
CA ASN A 110 7.45 -15.22 -1.61
C ASN A 110 8.49 -14.21 -1.12
N ARG A 111 9.41 -14.66 -0.25
CA ARG A 111 10.52 -13.85 0.24
C ARG A 111 11.40 -13.38 -0.91
N GLU A 112 11.81 -14.28 -1.80
CA GLU A 112 12.64 -13.94 -2.96
C GLU A 112 11.96 -12.90 -3.86
N LYS A 113 10.66 -13.04 -4.15
CA LYS A 113 9.90 -12.06 -4.93
C LYS A 113 9.94 -10.66 -4.31
N ILE A 114 9.83 -10.57 -2.99
CA ILE A 114 9.82 -9.33 -2.23
C ILE A 114 11.23 -8.72 -2.14
N GLU A 115 12.25 -9.53 -1.85
CA GLU A 115 13.65 -9.10 -1.81
C GLU A 115 14.11 -8.53 -3.17
N VAL A 116 13.73 -9.18 -4.27
CA VAL A 116 13.98 -8.66 -5.62
C VAL A 116 13.30 -7.30 -5.81
N ALA A 117 12.03 -7.16 -5.43
CA ALA A 117 11.31 -5.90 -5.55
C ALA A 117 11.91 -4.78 -4.68
N LEU A 118 12.38 -5.10 -3.47
CA LEU A 118 13.07 -4.17 -2.58
C LEU A 118 14.42 -3.74 -3.16
N SER A 119 15.19 -4.66 -3.76
CA SER A 119 16.48 -4.34 -4.38
C SER A 119 16.36 -3.34 -5.54
N GLN A 120 15.18 -3.29 -6.17
CA GLN A 120 14.86 -2.39 -7.27
C GLN A 120 14.32 -1.03 -6.80
N SER A 121 14.06 -0.86 -5.49
CA SER A 121 13.52 0.38 -4.92
C SER A 121 14.54 1.03 -4.00
N SER A 122 15.02 2.24 -4.36
CA SER A 122 16.01 2.97 -3.57
C SER A 122 15.52 3.39 -2.17
N LYS A 123 14.19 3.43 -1.97
CA LYS A 123 13.54 3.84 -0.72
C LYS A 123 12.74 2.72 -0.05
N GLY A 124 12.54 1.60 -0.73
CA GLY A 124 11.65 0.53 -0.29
C GLY A 124 12.10 -0.10 1.03
N ARG A 125 11.12 -0.31 1.91
CA ARG A 125 11.25 -1.01 3.18
C ARG A 125 10.04 -1.93 3.38
N LEU A 126 10.24 -2.96 4.18
CA LEU A 126 9.21 -3.86 4.70
C LEU A 126 8.96 -3.51 6.16
#